data_AF-A0A350AHX0-F1
#
_entry.id   AF-A0A350AHX0-F1
#
_cell.length_a   1.000
_cell.length_b   1.000
_cell.length_c   1.000
_cell.angle_alpha   90.00
_cell.angle_beta   90.00
_cell.angle_gamma   90.00
#
_symmetry.space_group_name_H-M   'P 1'
#
loop_
_entity.id
_entity.type
_entity.pdbx_description
1 polymer ?
#
loop_
_entity_poly.entity_id
_entity_poly.type
_entity_poly.pdbx_seq_one_letter_code
_entity_poly.pdbx_strand_id
1 'polypeptide(L)' 'RNQYLAYHEGPTGYARGSYRAKSWLVRIAGEVQSRAEMYDVQLAGCRRSLR' A
#
# COMPACT_ATOMS: atom_id res chain seq x y z
N ARG A 1 0.06 -1.17 -2.06
CA ARG A 1 0.16 -2.57 -1.62
C ARG A 1 1.56 -3.11 -1.85
N ASN A 2 2.03 -3.15 -3.11
CA ASN A 2 3.34 -3.71 -3.46
C ASN A 2 4.52 -2.99 -2.81
N GLN A 3 4.47 -1.65 -2.70
CA GLN A 3 5.49 -0.87 -2.00
C GLN A 3 5.61 -1.24 -0.52
N TYR A 4 4.48 -1.41 0.16
CA TYR A 4 4.45 -1.83 1.57
C TYR A 4 5.02 -3.24 1.75
N LEU A 5 4.63 -4.18 0.87
CA LEU A 5 5.20 -5.52 0.87
C LEU A 5 6.72 -5.51 0.62
N ALA A 6 7.19 -4.72 -0.35
CA ALA A 6 8.61 -4.60 -0.66
C ALA A 6 9.42 -3.97 0.48
N TYR A 7 8.84 -3.00 1.19
CA TYR A 7 9.45 -2.40 2.38
C TYR A 7 9.64 -3.42 3.51
N HIS A 8 8.61 -4.24 3.79
CA HIS A 8 8.66 -5.21 4.89
C HIS A 8 9.45 -6.48 4.58
N GLU A 9 9.48 -6.91 3.32
CA GLU A 9 10.19 -8.13 2.90
C GLU A 9 11.61 -7.86 2.41
N GLY A 10 11.94 -6.60 2.11
CA GLY A 10 13.10 -6.22 1.32
C GLY A 10 13.00 -6.65 -0.14
N PRO A 11 13.93 -6.21 -1.01
CA PRO A 11 13.88 -6.48 -2.45
C PRO A 11 13.87 -7.98 -2.79
N THR A 12 14.79 -8.75 -2.18
CA THR A 12 14.92 -10.19 -2.42
C THR A 12 13.73 -10.98 -1.87
N GLY A 13 13.26 -10.67 -0.67
CA GLY A 13 12.11 -11.35 -0.08
C GLY A 13 10.82 -11.09 -0.85
N TYR A 14 10.61 -9.84 -1.28
CA TYR A 14 9.49 -9.47 -2.12
C TYR A 14 9.50 -10.19 -3.47
N ALA A 15 10.65 -10.22 -4.15
CA ALA A 15 10.81 -10.93 -5.42
C ALA A 15 10.56 -12.43 -5.29
N ARG A 16 10.96 -13.05 -4.17
CA ARG A 16 10.70 -14.47 -3.86
C ARG A 16 9.27 -14.72 -3.36
N GLY A 17 8.49 -13.68 -3.09
CA GLY A 17 7.10 -13.80 -2.66
C GLY A 17 6.91 -14.30 -1.23
N SER A 18 7.88 -14.12 -0.33
CA SER A 18 7.81 -14.66 1.05
C SER A 18 6.66 -14.07 1.88
N TYR A 19 6.13 -12.90 1.51
CA TYR A 19 4.94 -12.31 2.13
C TYR A 19 3.69 -13.20 1.99
N ARG A 20 3.64 -14.11 1.00
CA ARG A 20 2.48 -14.99 0.79
C ARG A 20 2.25 -15.94 1.96
N ALA A 21 3.31 -16.29 2.70
CA ALA A 21 3.21 -17.10 3.92
C ALA A 21 2.78 -16.28 5.15
N LYS A 22 2.72 -14.94 5.04
CA LYS A 22 2.41 -14.01 6.13
C LYS A 22 1.04 -13.39 5.88
N SER A 23 -0.02 -14.12 6.19
CA SER A 23 -1.41 -13.68 5.96
C SER A 23 -1.72 -12.31 6.59
N TRP A 24 -1.20 -12.04 7.78
CA TRP A 24 -1.32 -10.74 8.45
C TRP A 24 -0.71 -9.60 7.62
N LEU A 25 0.46 -9.82 7.00
CA LEU A 25 1.16 -8.81 6.21
C LEU A 25 0.41 -8.51 4.92
N VAL A 26 -0.12 -9.56 4.27
CA VAL A 26 -0.96 -9.42 3.08
C VAL A 26 -2.20 -8.57 3.37
N ARG A 27 -2.85 -8.82 4.52
CA ARG A 27 -4.03 -8.05 4.97
C ARG A 27 -3.67 -6.58 5.20
N ILE A 28 -2.65 -6.29 6.00
CA ILE A 28 -2.25 -4.91 6.31
C ILE A 28 -1.80 -4.16 5.05
N ALA A 29 -1.08 -4.81 4.14
CA ALA A 29 -0.68 -4.19 2.87
C ALA A 29 -1.89 -3.80 1.99
N GLY A 30 -3.01 -4.53 2.12
CA GLY A 30 -4.29 -4.19 1.52
C GLY A 30 -4.93 -2.98 2.19
N GLU A 31 -5.04 -2.99 3.52
CA GLU A 31 -5.61 -1.86 4.28
C GLU A 31 -4.86 -0.54 4.04
N VAL A 32 -3.52 -0.58 3.99
CA VAL A 32 -2.69 0.58 3.67
C VAL A 32 -2.94 1.07 2.25
N GLN A 33 -3.14 0.17 1.28
CA GLN A 33 -3.47 0.55 -0.09
C GLN A 33 -4.82 1.26 -0.17
N SER A 34 -5.86 0.73 0.46
CA SER A 34 -7.20 1.33 0.46
C SER A 34 -7.20 2.73 1.09
N ARG A 35 -6.43 2.92 2.18
CA ARG A 35 -6.26 4.26 2.78
C ARG A 35 -5.52 5.22 1.86
N ALA A 36 -4.48 4.75 1.17
CA ALA A 36 -3.75 5.58 0.22
C ALA A 36 -4.64 6.04 -0.95
N GLU A 37 -5.46 5.15 -1.50
CA GLU A 37 -6.43 5.48 -2.55
C GLU A 37 -7.47 6.50 -2.08
N MET A 38 -7.99 6.32 -0.86
CA MET A 38 -8.93 7.28 -0.24
C MET A 38 -8.31 8.68 -0.16
N TYR A 39 -7.07 8.78 0.32
CA TYR A 39 -6.39 10.07 0.46
C TYR A 39 -6.04 10.69 -0.88
N ASP A 40 -5.71 9.90 -1.91
CA ASP A 40 -5.46 10.44 -3.25
C ASP A 40 -6.73 11.13 -3.82
N VAL A 41 -7.89 10.49 -3.67
CA VAL A 41 -9.18 11.08 -4.05
C VAL A 41 -9.48 12.35 -3.26
N GLN A 42 -9.27 12.34 -1.94
CA GLN A 42 -9.48 13.50 -1.08
C GLN A 42 -8.56 14.67 -1.49
N LEU A 43 -7.28 14.40 -1.73
CA LEU A 43 -6.31 15.40 -2.16
C LEU A 43 -6.67 16.00 -3.51
N ALA A 44 -7.13 15.18 -4.46
CA ALA A 44 -7.64 15.67 -5.74
C ALA A 44 -8.85 16.59 -5.54
N GLY A 45 -9.73 16.27 -4.58
CA GLY A 45 -10.84 17.11 -4.15
C GLY A 45 -10.40 18.46 -3.59
N CYS A 46 -9.51 18.45 -2.59
CA CYS A 46 -9.00 19.68 -1.97
C CYS A 46 -8.34 20.61 -2.99
N ARG A 47 -7.56 20.05 -3.93
CA ARG A 47 -6.92 20.84 -5.00
C ARG A 47 -7.91 21.50 -5.95
N ARG A 48 -9.12 20.95 -6.12
CA ARG A 48 -10.19 21.60 -6.91
C ARG A 48 -10.83 22.73 -6.12
N SER A 49 -11.06 22.56 -4.83
CA SER A 49 -11.67 23.59 -3.97
C SER A 49 -10.76 24.80 -3.72
N LEU A 50 -9.46 24.67 -3.95
CA LEU A 50 -8.46 25.74 -3.81
C LEU A 50 -8.16 26.47 -5.13
N ARG A 51 -8.88 26.17 -6.22
CA ARG A 51 -8.84 26.91 -7.48
C ARG A 51 -10.04 27.81 -7.59
#